data_AF-A0A7V1N8A5-F1
#
_entry.id   AF-A0A7V1N8A5-F1
#
_cell.length_a   1.000
_cell.length_b   1.000
_cell.length_c   1.000
_cell.angle_alpha   90.00
_cell.angle_beta   90.00
_cell.angle_gamma   90.00
#
_symmetry.space_group_name_H-M   'P 1'
#
loop_
_entity.id
_entity.type
_entity.pdbx_description
1 polymer ?
#
loop_
_entity_poly.entity_id
_entity_poly.type
_entity_poly.pdbx_seq_one_letter_code
_entity_poly.pdbx_strand_id
1 'polypeptide(L)' 'MFEAVIPLMYIPGHWEIIIIGLAILLLFGGRKIPEMMRGLGSGIREFKKGVQGEESGNKSIPEKEEKPNEETKGE' A
#
# COMPACT_ATOMS: atom_id res chain seq x y z
N MET A 1 -1.37 -20.03 -24.85
CA MET A 1 -1.50 -19.35 -23.53
C MET A 1 -0.11 -19.08 -22.93
N PHE A 2 0.79 -20.06 -22.86
CA PHE A 2 2.17 -19.86 -22.38
C PHE A 2 3.01 -18.89 -23.25
N GLU A 3 2.88 -18.94 -24.57
CA GLU A 3 3.59 -18.05 -25.51
C GLU A 3 3.23 -16.55 -25.35
N ALA A 4 2.04 -16.23 -24.82
CA ALA A 4 1.62 -14.84 -24.59
C ALA A 4 2.22 -14.24 -23.30
N VAL A 5 2.79 -15.08 -22.43
CA VAL A 5 3.38 -14.65 -21.16
C VAL A 5 4.82 -14.18 -21.35
N ILE A 6 5.54 -14.74 -22.33
CA ILE A 6 6.93 -14.41 -22.65
C ILE A 6 7.13 -12.92 -23.03
N PRO A 7 6.29 -12.29 -23.88
CA PRO A 7 6.44 -10.85 -24.18
C PRO A 7 6.11 -9.94 -22.98
N LEU A 8 5.24 -10.37 -22.05
CA LEU A 8 5.02 -9.66 -20.78
C LEU A 8 6.24 -9.79 -19.85
N MET A 9 6.94 -10.93 -19.90
CA MET A 9 8.17 -11.18 -19.17
C MET A 9 9.34 -10.33 -19.68
N TYR A 10 9.35 -10.02 -20.98
CA TYR A 10 10.39 -9.26 -21.66
C TYR A 10 10.11 -7.75 -21.71
N ILE A 11 9.25 -7.22 -20.84
CA ILE A 11 9.14 -5.76 -20.69
C ILE A 11 10.32 -5.32 -19.80
N PRO A 12 11.32 -4.58 -20.35
CA PRO A 12 12.48 -4.16 -19.58
C PRO A 12 12.04 -3.34 -18.38
N GLY A 13 12.45 -3.76 -17.18
CA GLY A 13 12.16 -3.09 -15.91
C GLY A 13 11.28 -3.88 -14.95
N HIS A 14 10.35 -4.71 -15.42
CA HIS A 14 9.45 -5.45 -14.51
C HIS A 14 10.18 -6.58 -13.78
N TRP A 15 11.01 -7.33 -14.51
CA TRP A 15 11.74 -8.47 -13.94
C TRP A 15 12.88 -8.01 -13.03
N GLU A 16 13.54 -6.91 -13.36
CA GLU A 16 14.59 -6.29 -12.54
C GLU A 16 14.04 -5.85 -11.18
N ILE A 17 12.86 -5.20 -11.15
CA ILE A 17 12.23 -4.77 -9.89
C ILE A 17 11.88 -5.98 -9.02
N ILE A 18 11.36 -7.06 -9.61
CA ILE A 18 11.03 -8.29 -8.88
C ILE A 18 12.30 -8.91 -8.30
N ILE A 19 13.38 -9.03 -9.09
CA ILE A 19 14.66 -9.60 -8.63
C ILE A 19 15.26 -8.74 -7.50
N ILE A 20 15.27 -7.42 -7.65
CA ILE A 20 15.79 -6.50 -6.63
C ILE A 20 14.95 -6.59 -5.36
N GLY A 21 13.62 -6.60 -5.50
CA GLY A 21 12.70 -6.79 -4.38
C GLY A 21 12.95 -8.10 -3.66
N LEU A 22 13.17 -9.19 -4.38
CA LEU A 22 13.46 -10.50 -3.82
C LEU A 22 14.84 -10.55 -3.13
N ALA A 23 15.86 -9.91 -3.69
CA ALA A 23 17.17 -9.78 -3.06
C ALA A 23 17.08 -9.03 -1.73
N ILE A 24 16.41 -7.88 -1.72
CA ILE A 24 16.14 -7.11 -0.50
C ILE A 24 15.34 -7.94 0.51
N LEU A 25 14.34 -8.70 0.04
CA LEU A 25 13.54 -9.58 0.89
C LEU A 25 14.36 -10.70 1.54
N LEU A 26 15.37 -11.23 0.84
CA LEU A 26 16.29 -12.23 1.40
C LEU A 26 17.28 -11.63 2.39
N LEU A 27 17.80 -10.42 2.11
CA LEU A 27 18.74 -9.73 3.01
C LEU A 27 18.06 -9.23 4.30
N PHE A 28 16.88 -8.63 4.19
CA PHE A 28 16.18 -8.02 5.32
C PHE A 28 15.11 -8.93 5.94
N GLY A 29 14.63 -9.94 5.20
CA GLY A 29 13.53 -10.80 5.59
C GLY A 29 12.17 -10.16 5.33
N GLY A 30 11.16 -10.99 5.01
CA GLY A 30 9.80 -10.52 4.69
C GLY A 30 9.03 -9.83 5.81
N ARG A 31 9.53 -9.87 7.05
CA ARG A 31 8.90 -9.22 8.20
C ARG A 31 9.41 -7.80 8.46
N LYS A 32 10.63 -7.47 8.07
CA LYS A 32 11.24 -6.15 8.37
C LYS A 32 10.75 -5.02 7.47
N ILE A 33 10.53 -5.29 6.19
CA ILE A 33 9.98 -4.33 5.23
C ILE A 33 8.60 -3.78 5.70
N PRO A 34 7.59 -4.62 6.02
CA PRO A 34 6.29 -4.12 6.44
C PRO A 34 6.31 -3.45 7.82
N GLU A 35 7.20 -3.87 8.72
CA GLU A 35 7.37 -3.26 10.03
C GLU A 35 7.97 -1.85 9.93
N MET A 36 9.02 -1.68 9.10
CA MET A 36 9.57 -0.35 8.78
C MET A 36 8.55 0.54 8.07
N MET A 37 7.81 0.02 7.09
CA MET A 37 6.76 0.78 6.39
C MET A 37 5.65 1.25 7.33
N ARG A 38 5.22 0.42 8.29
CA ARG A 38 4.23 0.79 9.31
C ARG A 38 4.74 1.91 10.23
N GLY A 39 6.00 1.84 10.64
CA GLY A 39 6.65 2.88 11.45
C GLY A 39 6.75 4.21 10.67
N LEU A 40 7.28 4.15 9.44
CA LEU A 40 7.41 5.32 8.56
C LEU A 40 6.05 5.93 8.21
N GLY A 41 5.05 5.11 7.87
CA GLY A 41 3.71 5.58 7.53
C GLY A 41 3.01 6.28 8.69
N SER A 42 3.16 5.75 9.90
CA SER A 42 2.65 6.40 11.12
C SER A 42 3.34 7.74 11.37
N GLY A 43 4.67 7.79 11.24
CA GLY A 43 5.45 9.03 11.38
C GLY A 43 5.08 10.10 10.35
N ILE A 44 4.92 9.72 9.08
CA ILE A 44 4.48 10.63 8.00
C ILE A 44 3.05 11.12 8.26
N ARG A 45 2.16 10.26 8.77
CA ARG A 45 0.78 10.64 9.11
C ARG A 45 0.74 11.66 10.25
N GLU A 46 1.53 11.45 11.30
CA GLU A 46 1.60 12.40 12.41
C GLU A 46 2.30 13.70 12.01
N PHE A 47 3.37 13.61 11.22
CA PHE A 47 4.04 14.78 10.64
C PHE A 47 3.06 15.63 9.82
N LYS A 48 2.28 15.00 8.94
CA LYS A 48 1.26 15.69 8.13
C LYS A 48 0.14 16.28 8.98
N LYS A 49 -0.26 15.63 10.08
CA LYS A 49 -1.25 16.17 11.03
C LYS A 49 -0.73 17.39 11.78
N GLY A 50 0.53 17.35 12.25
CA GLY A 50 1.16 18.47 12.94
C GLY A 50 1.33 19.68 12.02
N VAL A 51 1.79 19.46 10.78
CA VAL A 51 1.95 20.52 9.79
C VAL A 51 0.60 21.08 9.30
N GLN A 52 -0.45 20.25 9.15
CA GLN A 52 -1.79 20.73 8.75
C GLN A 52 -2.59 21.37 9.89
N GLY A 53 -2.29 21.00 11.13
CA GLY A 53 -2.93 21.57 12.33
C GLY A 53 -2.66 23.07 12.51
N GLU A 54 -1.59 23.59 11.89
CA GLU A 54 -1.30 25.03 11.88
C GLU A 54 -1.99 25.79 10.72
N GLU A 55 -2.44 25.11 9.65
CA GLU A 55 -2.97 25.80 8.46
C GLU A 55 -4.48 25.65 8.21
N SER A 56 -5.19 24.64 8.71
CA SER A 56 -6.64 24.56 8.47
C SER A 56 -7.38 23.66 9.46
N GLY A 57 -8.21 24.29 10.28
CA GLY A 57 -9.31 23.60 10.95
C GLY A 57 -10.20 22.90 9.92
N ASN A 58 -10.59 21.67 10.22
CA ASN A 58 -11.63 20.89 9.55
C ASN A 58 -11.30 20.27 8.18
N LYS A 59 -10.52 19.17 8.19
CA LYS A 59 -10.79 18.03 7.29
C LYS A 59 -10.23 16.72 7.87
N SER A 60 -10.93 16.15 8.84
CA SER A 60 -10.82 14.73 9.15
C SER A 60 -11.22 13.95 7.89
N ILE A 61 -10.26 13.22 7.32
CA ILE A 61 -10.48 12.28 6.23
C ILE A 61 -11.56 11.29 6.70
N PRO A 62 -12.74 11.20 6.04
CA PRO A 62 -13.72 10.19 6.37
C PRO A 62 -13.09 8.83 6.06
N GLU A 63 -12.86 8.06 7.13
CA GLU A 63 -12.54 6.65 7.03
C GLU A 63 -13.68 6.00 6.26
N LYS A 64 -13.35 5.45 5.09
CA LYS A 64 -14.27 4.78 4.19
C LYS A 64 -14.75 3.49 4.89
N GLU A 65 -15.74 3.60 5.75
CA GLU A 65 -16.60 2.47 6.10
C GLU A 65 -17.42 2.13 4.86
N GLU A 66 -16.91 1.19 4.07
CA GLU A 66 -17.68 0.56 2.99
C GLU A 66 -17.77 -0.93 3.30
N LYS A 67 -18.76 -1.27 4.13
CA LYS A 67 -19.45 -2.56 4.07
C LYS A 67 -20.95 -2.26 3.97
N PRO A 68 -21.57 -2.44 2.80
CA PRO A 68 -23.02 -2.43 2.69
C PRO A 68 -23.57 -3.62 3.50
N ASN A 69 -24.20 -3.33 4.63
CA ASN A 69 -25.19 -4.23 5.22
C ASN A 69 -26.52 -3.92 4.52
N GLU A 70 -26.93 -4.77 3.59
CA GLU A 70 -28.31 -4.81 3.13
C GLU A 70 -28.89 -6.19 3.47
N GLU A 71 -29.28 -6.32 4.73
CA GLU A 71 -30.42 -7.15 5.12
C GLU A 71 -31.68 -6.54 4.52
N THR A 72 -32.14 -7.04 3.37
CA THR A 72 -33.52 -6.83 2.94
C THR A 72 -34.38 -7.91 3.58
N LYS A 73 -35.20 -7.50 4.55
CA LYS A 73 -36.33 -8.25 5.09
C LYS A 73 -37.61 -7.76 4.40
N GLY A 74 -38.44 -8.70 3.94
CA GLY A 74 -39.74 -8.49 3.29
C GLY A 74 -39.65 -8.93 1.83
N GLU A 75 -40.43 -9.88 1.32
CA GLU A 75 -41.83 -10.23 1.56
C GLU A 75 -42.07 -11.75 1.48
#